data_AF-A0A7W0QUZ4-F1
#
_entry.id   AF-A0A7W0QUZ4-F1
#
_cell.length_a   1.000
_cell.length_b   1.000
_cell.length_c   1.000
_cell.angle_alpha   90.00
_cell.angle_beta   90.00
_cell.angle_gamma   90.00
#
_symmetry.space_group_name_H-M   'P 1'
#
loop_
_entity.id
_entity.type
_entity.pdbx_description
1 polymer ?
#
loop_
_entity_poly.entity_id
_entity_poly.type
_entity_poly.pdbx_seq_one_letter_code
_entity_poly.pdbx_strand_id
1 'polypeptide(L)'
;MRMEAKGCRRPSSEQTDQVFRAASDLGERLTPVERLAFDLFSGSFFQPSADARLLMLTMALETLIDPRPRSLATQVHVAELIAATRASLLTTAERDSLAGSLSWMRTESIGQPGRRLARTLEPRRYMDLSPSKFFTLCYEMRSALVHGHAPRPTMIEVDRLAANLTVFLGHLLSGELLIAVSD
;
A
#
# COMPACT_ATOMS: atom_id res chain seq x y z
N MET A 1 17.47 4.47 37.92
CA MET A 1 17.88 4.83 36.54
C MET A 1 16.61 5.15 35.75
N ARG A 2 16.25 6.44 35.64
CA ARG A 2 15.05 6.90 34.91
C ARG A 2 15.41 6.99 33.42
N MET A 3 14.74 6.22 32.57
CA MET A 3 14.75 6.47 31.13
C MET A 3 13.88 7.71 30.89
N GLU A 4 14.51 8.81 30.49
CA GLU A 4 13.79 9.97 29.97
C GLU A 4 13.15 9.58 28.64
N ALA A 5 11.82 9.58 28.58
CA ALA A 5 11.09 9.52 27.33
C ALA A 5 11.44 10.78 26.52
N LYS A 6 12.18 10.62 25.42
CA LYS A 6 12.37 11.69 24.42
C LYS A 6 10.99 12.19 24.02
N GLY A 7 10.70 13.44 24.37
CA GLY A 7 9.39 14.04 24.30
C GLY A 7 8.78 13.99 22.90
N CYS A 8 7.44 13.90 22.87
CA CYS A 8 6.62 14.11 21.70
C CYS A 8 7.01 15.45 21.03
N ARG A 9 7.68 15.41 19.87
CA ARG A 9 7.90 16.61 19.05
C ARG A 9 6.54 17.04 18.53
N ARG A 10 6.04 18.16 19.05
CA ARG A 10 4.90 18.85 18.46
C ARG A 10 5.45 19.84 17.43
N PRO A 11 4.88 19.91 16.23
CA PRO A 11 5.23 20.98 15.31
C PRO A 11 4.95 22.33 15.97
N SER A 12 5.81 23.32 15.72
CA SER A 12 5.56 24.68 16.19
C SER A 12 4.33 25.27 15.48
N SER A 13 3.75 26.33 16.05
CA SER A 13 2.68 27.08 15.37
C SER A 13 3.15 27.59 14.00
N GLU A 14 4.40 28.02 13.91
CA GLU A 14 5.01 28.51 12.67
C GLU A 14 5.16 27.41 11.62
N GLN A 15 5.62 26.21 12.02
CA GLN A 15 5.69 25.05 11.13
C GLN A 15 4.29 24.66 10.64
N THR A 16 3.30 24.70 11.53
CA THR A 16 1.90 24.39 11.20
C THR A 16 1.36 25.38 10.16
N ASP A 17 1.56 26.68 10.38
CA ASP A 17 1.13 27.73 9.46
C ASP A 17 1.82 27.62 8.09
N GLN A 18 3.10 27.24 8.06
CA GLN A 18 3.84 27.00 6.81
C GLN A 18 3.24 25.84 6.01
N VAL A 19 2.90 24.72 6.66
CA VAL A 19 2.25 23.57 6.00
C VAL A 19 0.91 23.98 5.39
N PHE A 20 0.07 24.70 6.13
CA PHE A 20 -1.24 25.12 5.63
C PHE A 20 -1.14 26.11 4.47
N ARG A 21 -0.17 27.03 4.49
CA ARG A 21 0.09 27.91 3.35
C ARG A 21 0.57 27.14 2.13
N ALA A 22 1.55 26.26 2.28
CA ALA A 22 2.04 25.43 1.17
C ALA A 22 0.92 24.58 0.55
N ALA A 23 0.06 23.98 1.38
CA ALA A 23 -1.10 23.22 0.91
C ALA A 23 -2.14 24.08 0.19
N SER A 24 -2.39 25.30 0.68
CA SER A 24 -3.28 26.25 0.01
C SER A 24 -2.72 26.73 -1.33
N ASP A 25 -1.41 26.97 -1.40
CA ASP A 25 -0.72 27.50 -2.58
C ASP A 25 -0.61 26.44 -3.70
N LEU A 26 -0.44 25.17 -3.33
CA LEU A 26 -0.50 24.03 -4.27
C LEU A 26 -1.88 23.94 -4.94
N GLY A 27 -2.95 24.32 -4.24
CA GLY A 27 -4.32 24.33 -4.79
C GLY A 27 -4.82 22.96 -5.25
N GLU A 28 -4.10 21.89 -4.92
CA GLU A 28 -4.38 20.54 -5.40
C GLU A 28 -5.61 19.98 -4.69
N ARG A 29 -6.61 19.61 -5.50
CA ARG A 29 -7.72 18.80 -5.01
C ARG A 29 -7.31 17.35 -5.10
N LEU A 30 -7.36 16.65 -3.97
CA LEU A 30 -7.23 15.19 -3.94
C LEU A 30 -8.13 14.57 -5.01
N THR A 31 -7.53 13.72 -5.83
CA THR A 31 -8.28 12.86 -6.76
C THR A 31 -9.23 11.95 -5.98
N PRO A 32 -10.26 11.37 -6.62
CA PRO A 32 -11.16 10.42 -5.95
C PRO A 32 -10.41 9.24 -5.31
N VAL A 33 -9.31 8.78 -5.92
CA VAL A 33 -8.47 7.71 -5.41
C VAL A 33 -7.72 8.13 -4.16
N GLU A 34 -7.07 9.30 -4.18
CA GLU A 34 -6.35 9.82 -3.01
C GLU A 34 -7.29 10.16 -1.85
N ARG A 35 -8.51 10.61 -2.16
CA ARG A 35 -9.56 10.82 -1.16
C ARG A 35 -9.94 9.51 -0.48
N LEU A 36 -10.17 8.44 -1.24
CA LEU A 36 -10.47 7.13 -0.68
C LEU A 36 -9.29 6.60 0.18
N ALA A 37 -8.07 6.78 -0.30
CA ALA A 37 -6.86 6.42 0.46
C ALA A 37 -6.80 7.18 1.79
N PHE A 38 -7.08 8.48 1.76
CA PHE A 38 -7.09 9.35 2.94
C PHE A 38 -8.21 8.99 3.92
N ASP A 39 -9.40 8.65 3.43
CA ASP A 39 -10.53 8.23 4.27
C ASP A 39 -10.21 6.91 4.98
N LEU A 40 -9.65 5.93 4.27
CA LEU A 40 -9.21 4.65 4.86
C LEU A 40 -8.05 4.84 5.85
N PHE A 41 -7.07 5.68 5.51
CA PHE A 41 -5.98 6.06 6.41
C PHE A 41 -6.52 6.68 7.70
N SER A 42 -7.45 7.63 7.59
CA SER A 42 -8.08 8.30 8.73
C SER A 42 -8.92 7.32 9.56
N GLY A 43 -9.67 6.43 8.90
CA GLY A 43 -10.45 5.37 9.55
C GLY A 43 -9.58 4.38 10.34
N SER A 44 -8.32 4.20 9.94
CA SER A 44 -7.41 3.26 10.59
C SER A 44 -7.11 3.63 12.05
N PHE A 45 -7.14 4.92 12.39
CA PHE A 45 -6.90 5.40 13.76
C PHE A 45 -8.00 5.00 14.74
N PHE A 46 -9.19 4.64 14.23
CA PHE A 46 -10.33 4.23 15.04
C PHE A 46 -10.51 2.70 15.10
N GLN A 47 -9.58 1.93 14.52
CA GLN A 47 -9.66 0.47 14.57
C GLN A 47 -9.18 -0.06 15.93
N PRO A 48 -9.96 -0.93 16.61
CA PRO A 48 -9.66 -1.37 17.96
C PRO A 48 -8.56 -2.45 18.04
N SER A 49 -8.29 -3.17 16.95
CA SER A 49 -7.27 -4.22 16.90
C SER A 49 -6.13 -3.87 15.96
N ALA A 50 -4.92 -4.35 16.29
CA ALA A 50 -3.73 -4.17 15.45
C ALA A 50 -3.94 -4.75 14.04
N ASP A 51 -4.58 -5.92 13.95
CA ASP A 51 -4.92 -6.58 12.68
C ASP A 51 -5.86 -5.71 11.84
N ALA A 52 -6.97 -5.23 12.41
CA ALA A 52 -7.93 -4.40 11.68
C ALA A 52 -7.28 -3.09 11.21
N ARG A 53 -6.45 -2.47 12.06
CA ARG A 53 -5.70 -1.28 11.69
C ARG A 53 -4.72 -1.54 10.55
N LEU A 54 -3.92 -2.62 10.63
CA LEU A 54 -3.00 -2.99 9.56
C LEU A 54 -3.76 -3.23 8.25
N LEU A 55 -4.83 -4.03 8.29
CA LEU A 55 -5.64 -4.33 7.11
C LEU A 55 -6.21 -3.05 6.48
N MET A 56 -6.74 -2.14 7.29
CA MET A 56 -7.26 -0.87 6.80
C MET A 56 -6.18 0.04 6.20
N LEU A 57 -5.00 0.12 6.83
CA LEU A 57 -3.85 0.81 6.26
C LEU A 57 -3.38 0.18 4.95
N THR A 58 -3.40 -1.15 4.83
CA THR A 58 -3.04 -1.83 3.58
C THR A 58 -4.07 -1.63 2.49
N MET A 59 -5.37 -1.55 2.82
CA MET A 59 -6.40 -1.16 1.85
C MET A 59 -6.16 0.26 1.34
N ALA A 60 -5.88 1.21 2.25
CA ALA A 60 -5.53 2.58 1.87
C ALA A 60 -4.31 2.62 0.93
N LEU A 61 -3.26 1.88 1.25
CA LEU A 61 -2.10 1.73 0.38
C LEU A 61 -2.44 1.11 -0.98
N GLU A 62 -3.25 0.05 -1.01
CA GLU A 62 -3.67 -0.63 -2.23
C GLU A 62 -4.46 0.29 -3.17
N THR A 63 -5.22 1.26 -2.65
CA THR A 63 -5.91 2.25 -3.50
C THR A 63 -4.96 3.16 -4.27
N LEU A 64 -3.78 3.47 -3.70
CA LEU A 64 -2.77 4.32 -4.34
C LEU A 64 -1.94 3.57 -5.40
N ILE A 65 -2.08 2.25 -5.48
CA ILE A 65 -1.34 1.43 -6.42
C ILE A 65 -2.01 1.54 -7.79
N ASP A 66 -1.21 1.85 -8.81
CA ASP A 66 -1.60 1.89 -10.22
C ASP A 66 -0.98 0.69 -10.99
N PRO A 67 -1.70 -0.45 -11.10
CA PRO A 67 -1.25 -1.59 -11.89
C PRO A 67 -1.31 -1.26 -13.37
N ARG A 68 -0.20 -1.48 -14.07
CA ARG A 68 -0.13 -1.25 -15.51
C ARG A 68 -0.33 -2.54 -16.29
N PRO A 69 -0.74 -2.46 -17.57
CA PRO A 69 -0.67 -3.61 -18.46
C PRO A 69 0.76 -4.18 -18.48
N ARG A 70 0.89 -5.52 -18.48
CA ARG A 70 2.18 -6.17 -18.70
C ARG A 70 2.67 -5.90 -20.13
N SER A 71 3.91 -6.26 -20.44
CA SER A 71 4.47 -6.09 -21.78
C SER A 71 3.58 -6.71 -22.86
N LEU A 72 3.61 -6.17 -24.08
CA LEU A 72 2.85 -6.72 -25.20
C LEU A 72 3.14 -8.21 -25.42
N ALA A 73 4.41 -8.62 -25.30
CA ALA A 73 4.80 -10.02 -25.39
C ALA A 73 4.11 -10.90 -24.33
N THR A 74 4.04 -10.44 -23.07
CA THR A 74 3.30 -11.16 -22.03
C THR A 74 1.80 -11.20 -22.32
N GLN A 75 1.21 -10.10 -22.79
CA GLN A 75 -0.22 -10.05 -23.10
C GLN A 75 -0.58 -11.01 -24.25
N VAL A 76 0.25 -11.06 -25.30
CA VAL A 76 0.10 -12.01 -26.42
C VAL A 76 0.19 -13.45 -25.92
N HIS A 77 1.21 -13.77 -25.12
CA HIS A 77 1.37 -15.11 -24.57
C HIS A 77 0.17 -15.53 -23.70
N VAL A 78 -0.35 -14.62 -22.85
CA VAL A 78 -1.56 -14.88 -22.06
C VAL A 78 -2.78 -15.09 -22.95
N ALA A 79 -2.89 -14.38 -24.08
CA ALA A 79 -3.97 -14.61 -25.04
C ALA A 79 -3.92 -16.00 -25.68
N GLU A 80 -2.72 -16.49 -26.01
CA GLU A 80 -2.51 -17.86 -26.51
C GLU A 80 -2.92 -18.90 -25.46
N LEU A 81 -2.55 -18.71 -24.19
CA LEU A 81 -2.96 -19.59 -23.09
C LEU A 81 -4.48 -19.63 -22.90
N ILE A 82 -5.15 -18.48 -23.03
CA ILE A 82 -6.62 -18.40 -22.98
C ILE A 82 -7.23 -19.16 -24.15
N ALA A 83 -6.70 -19.00 -25.36
CA ALA A 83 -7.19 -19.71 -26.54
C ALA A 83 -7.02 -21.23 -26.39
N ALA A 84 -5.86 -21.69 -25.93
CA ALA A 84 -5.58 -23.10 -25.66
C ALA A 84 -6.53 -23.67 -24.58
N THR A 85 -6.79 -22.90 -23.52
CA THR A 85 -7.73 -23.29 -22.46
C THR A 85 -9.16 -23.42 -23.01
N ARG A 86 -9.59 -22.49 -23.86
CA ARG A 86 -10.92 -22.51 -24.50
C ARG A 86 -11.10 -23.69 -25.47
N ALA A 87 -10.03 -24.14 -26.11
CA ALA A 87 -10.05 -25.30 -27.01
C ALA A 87 -9.88 -26.65 -26.30
N SER A 88 -9.66 -26.66 -24.99
CA SER A 88 -9.42 -27.90 -24.23
C SER A 88 -10.69 -28.75 -24.06
N LEU A 89 -10.48 -30.02 -23.70
CA LEU A 89 -11.55 -31.00 -23.40
C LEU A 89 -12.21 -30.80 -22.02
N LEU A 90 -11.84 -29.75 -21.29
CA LEU A 90 -12.42 -29.42 -19.99
C LEU A 90 -13.92 -29.12 -20.11
N THR A 91 -14.63 -29.13 -18.99
CA THR A 91 -16.02 -28.67 -18.97
C THR A 91 -16.08 -27.17 -19.30
N THR A 92 -17.23 -26.70 -19.80
CA THR A 92 -17.41 -25.26 -20.08
C THR A 92 -17.16 -24.42 -18.82
N ALA A 93 -17.65 -24.86 -17.66
CA ALA A 93 -17.45 -24.16 -16.40
C ALA A 93 -15.97 -24.02 -16.02
N GLU A 94 -15.18 -25.09 -16.19
CA GLU A 94 -13.73 -25.04 -15.93
C GLU A 94 -13.00 -24.14 -16.93
N ARG A 95 -13.34 -24.22 -18.22
CA ARG A 95 -12.74 -23.35 -19.25
C ARG A 95 -12.98 -21.89 -18.96
N ASP A 96 -14.21 -21.52 -18.59
CA ASP A 96 -14.58 -20.14 -18.31
C ASP A 96 -13.88 -19.62 -17.05
N SER A 97 -13.83 -20.44 -15.99
CA SER A 97 -13.11 -20.12 -14.76
C SER A 97 -11.61 -19.90 -14.99
N LEU A 98 -10.96 -20.81 -15.72
CA LEU A 98 -9.53 -20.72 -16.03
C LEU A 98 -9.22 -19.57 -16.98
N ALA A 99 -10.02 -19.38 -18.04
CA ALA A 99 -9.85 -18.26 -18.97
C ALA A 99 -10.04 -16.91 -18.25
N GLY A 100 -11.01 -16.82 -17.34
CA GLY A 100 -11.20 -15.66 -16.48
C GLY A 100 -9.97 -15.40 -15.60
N SER A 101 -9.44 -16.44 -14.95
CA SER A 101 -8.23 -16.35 -14.12
C SER A 101 -7.00 -15.90 -14.92
N LEU A 102 -6.80 -16.47 -16.11
CA LEU A 102 -5.71 -16.09 -17.02
C LEU A 102 -5.84 -14.65 -17.51
N SER A 103 -7.06 -14.13 -17.70
CA SER A 103 -7.25 -12.75 -18.16
C SER A 103 -6.63 -11.71 -17.22
N TRP A 104 -6.65 -11.97 -15.91
CA TRP A 104 -5.99 -11.15 -14.90
C TRP A 104 -4.47 -11.13 -15.05
N MET A 105 -3.87 -12.14 -15.70
CA MET A 105 -2.43 -12.18 -15.96
C MET A 105 -1.98 -11.20 -17.06
N ARG A 106 -2.89 -10.44 -17.69
CA ARG A 106 -2.52 -9.37 -18.62
C ARG A 106 -2.07 -8.08 -17.92
N THR A 107 -2.47 -7.89 -16.67
CA THR A 107 -2.16 -6.69 -15.86
C THR A 107 -1.24 -7.07 -14.70
N GLU A 108 -0.33 -6.16 -14.30
CA GLU A 108 0.56 -6.40 -13.17
C GLU A 108 -0.18 -6.86 -11.90
N SER A 109 0.42 -7.79 -11.16
CA SER A 109 -0.03 -8.09 -9.80
C SER A 109 0.41 -6.96 -8.87
N ILE A 110 -0.37 -6.68 -7.82
CA ILE A 110 -0.22 -5.56 -6.87
C ILE A 110 1.24 -5.36 -6.37
N GLY A 111 2.00 -6.44 -6.22
CA GLY A 111 3.35 -6.39 -5.67
C GLY A 111 4.35 -5.53 -6.47
N GLN A 112 4.36 -5.61 -7.81
CA GLN A 112 5.26 -4.79 -8.63
C GLN A 112 4.93 -3.29 -8.60
N PRO A 113 3.71 -2.84 -8.93
CA PRO A 113 3.33 -1.44 -8.87
C PRO A 113 3.40 -0.88 -7.45
N GLY A 114 3.08 -1.67 -6.42
CA GLY A 114 3.25 -1.25 -5.03
C GLY A 114 4.70 -1.00 -4.64
N ARG A 115 5.65 -1.84 -5.09
CA ARG A 115 7.09 -1.57 -4.92
C ARG A 115 7.55 -0.33 -5.70
N ARG A 116 7.02 -0.09 -6.90
CA ARG A 116 7.32 1.15 -7.64
C ARG A 116 6.83 2.38 -6.89
N LEU A 117 5.59 2.35 -6.40
CA LEU A 117 5.04 3.42 -5.57
C LEU A 117 5.91 3.65 -4.33
N ALA A 118 6.27 2.58 -3.61
CA ALA A 118 7.11 2.70 -2.41
C ALA A 118 8.45 3.40 -2.67
N ARG A 119 9.09 3.17 -3.83
CA ARG A 119 10.38 3.78 -4.18
C ARG A 119 10.34 5.30 -4.28
N THR A 120 9.17 5.92 -4.44
CA THR A 120 9.07 7.39 -4.43
C THR A 120 9.47 8.01 -3.08
N LEU A 121 9.48 7.21 -2.01
CA LEU A 121 9.89 7.62 -0.66
C LEU A 121 11.39 7.42 -0.40
N GLU A 122 12.17 6.92 -1.35
CA GLU A 122 13.63 6.82 -1.17
C GLU A 122 14.23 8.24 -1.02
N PRO A 123 15.24 8.45 -0.14
CA PRO A 123 16.03 7.45 0.58
C PRO A 123 15.53 7.14 2.02
N ARG A 124 14.27 7.46 2.37
CA ARG A 124 13.73 7.24 3.73
C ARG A 124 13.77 5.76 4.12
N ARG A 125 13.71 5.47 5.41
CA ARG A 125 13.70 4.11 5.96
C ARG A 125 12.54 3.91 6.92
N TYR A 126 12.03 2.68 6.94
CA TYR A 126 10.93 2.24 7.80
C TYR A 126 11.30 0.89 8.37
N MET A 127 11.35 0.78 9.70
CA MET A 127 11.92 -0.39 10.38
C MET A 127 13.33 -0.75 9.84
N ASP A 128 14.16 0.26 9.58
CA ASP A 128 15.51 0.14 8.98
C ASP A 128 15.57 -0.45 7.55
N LEU A 129 14.42 -0.71 6.94
CA LEU A 129 14.29 -1.21 5.58
C LEU A 129 14.16 -0.06 4.57
N SER A 130 14.58 -0.33 3.33
CA SER A 130 14.21 0.56 2.22
C SER A 130 12.69 0.51 1.98
N PRO A 131 12.10 1.57 1.40
CA PRO A 131 10.65 1.64 1.20
C PRO A 131 10.08 0.44 0.44
N SER A 132 10.75 -0.02 -0.62
CA SER A 132 10.33 -1.20 -1.39
C SER A 132 10.37 -2.50 -0.59
N LYS A 133 11.32 -2.66 0.34
CA LYS A 133 11.41 -3.84 1.22
C LYS A 133 10.34 -3.77 2.31
N PHE A 134 10.14 -2.58 2.89
CA PHE A 134 9.09 -2.34 3.86
C PHE A 134 7.69 -2.61 3.29
N PHE A 135 7.41 -2.12 2.07
CA PHE A 135 6.17 -2.45 1.34
C PHE A 135 5.94 -3.96 1.24
N THR A 136 6.98 -4.71 0.88
CA THR A 136 6.89 -6.16 0.71
C THR A 136 6.55 -6.83 2.04
N LEU A 137 7.19 -6.41 3.13
CA LEU A 137 6.89 -6.88 4.49
C LEU A 137 5.43 -6.61 4.90
N CYS A 138 4.91 -5.40 4.63
CA CYS A 138 3.51 -5.08 4.89
C CYS A 138 2.54 -5.97 4.11
N TYR A 139 2.81 -6.21 2.83
CA TYR A 139 1.97 -7.03 1.98
C TYR A 139 1.99 -8.52 2.37
N GLU A 140 3.15 -9.03 2.77
CA GLU A 140 3.30 -10.39 3.33
C GLU A 140 2.53 -10.55 4.64
N MET A 141 2.61 -9.56 5.55
CA MET A 141 1.84 -9.57 6.79
C MET A 141 0.33 -9.56 6.52
N ARG A 142 -0.14 -8.70 5.60
CA ARG A 142 -1.54 -8.67 5.16
C ARG A 142 -1.96 -10.04 4.61
N SER A 143 -1.16 -10.65 3.74
CA SER A 143 -1.39 -11.98 3.21
C SER A 143 -1.51 -13.03 4.33
N ALA A 144 -0.60 -13.02 5.30
CA ALA A 144 -0.63 -13.95 6.43
C ALA A 144 -1.92 -13.82 7.26
N LEU A 145 -2.37 -12.58 7.52
CA LEU A 145 -3.59 -12.31 8.29
C LEU A 145 -4.86 -12.72 7.53
N VAL A 146 -4.98 -12.37 6.25
CA VAL A 146 -6.21 -12.63 5.48
C VAL A 146 -6.37 -14.09 5.06
N HIS A 147 -5.27 -14.83 4.94
CA HIS A 147 -5.28 -16.23 4.53
C HIS A 147 -5.14 -17.20 5.70
N GLY A 148 -5.19 -16.72 6.94
CA GLY A 148 -5.22 -17.55 8.14
C GLY A 148 -3.95 -18.38 8.33
N HIS A 149 -2.77 -17.81 8.04
CA HIS A 149 -1.51 -18.54 8.12
C HIS A 149 -1.23 -19.08 9.53
N ALA A 150 -0.57 -20.25 9.61
CA ALA A 150 -0.18 -20.91 10.84
C ALA A 150 1.35 -21.15 10.85
N PRO A 151 2.10 -20.66 11.86
CA PRO A 151 1.64 -19.92 13.03
C PRO A 151 1.13 -18.51 12.67
N ARG A 152 0.11 -18.04 13.42
CA ARG A 152 -0.42 -16.70 13.27
C ARG A 152 0.64 -15.68 13.71
N PRO A 153 0.81 -14.55 12.98
CA PRO A 153 1.61 -13.43 13.46
C PRO A 153 1.18 -12.97 14.85
N THR A 154 2.14 -12.61 15.69
CA THR A 154 1.86 -12.12 17.03
C THR A 154 1.28 -10.71 16.99
N MET A 155 0.49 -10.35 18.00
CA MET A 155 -0.06 -8.99 18.14
C MET A 155 1.05 -7.92 18.11
N ILE A 156 2.21 -8.20 18.72
CA ILE A 156 3.34 -7.25 18.79
C ILE A 156 3.94 -7.00 17.39
N GLU A 157 4.10 -8.06 16.58
CA GLU A 157 4.61 -7.93 15.21
C GLU A 157 3.67 -7.11 14.34
N VAL A 158 2.36 -7.38 14.42
CA VAL A 158 1.34 -6.67 13.66
C VAL A 158 1.25 -5.21 14.10
N ASP A 159 1.25 -4.95 15.41
CA ASP A 159 1.14 -3.61 15.98
C ASP A 159 2.34 -2.73 15.58
N ARG A 160 3.56 -3.26 15.70
CA ARG A 160 4.80 -2.59 15.28
C ARG A 160 4.78 -2.26 13.80
N LEU A 161 4.34 -3.20 12.96
CA LEU A 161 4.28 -3.00 11.51
C LEU A 161 3.21 -1.96 11.15
N ALA A 162 2.04 -2.00 11.77
CA ALA A 162 0.97 -1.04 11.56
C ALA A 162 1.40 0.39 11.92
N ALA A 163 2.09 0.58 13.06
CA ALA A 163 2.60 1.90 13.45
C ALA A 163 3.58 2.49 12.42
N ASN A 164 4.48 1.66 11.87
CA ASN A 164 5.40 2.11 10.83
C ASN A 164 4.69 2.33 9.49
N LEU A 165 3.67 1.53 9.19
CA LEU A 165 2.86 1.68 7.99
C LEU A 165 2.03 2.96 8.01
N THR A 166 1.56 3.40 9.18
CA THR A 166 0.93 4.72 9.36
C THR A 166 1.87 5.84 8.91
N VAL A 167 3.14 5.82 9.34
CA VAL A 167 4.12 6.84 8.94
C VAL A 167 4.43 6.75 7.44
N PHE A 168 4.65 5.54 6.93
CA PHE A 168 4.90 5.28 5.51
C PHE A 168 3.78 5.82 4.62
N LEU A 169 2.53 5.54 4.98
CA LEU A 169 1.37 5.97 4.21
C LEU A 169 1.11 7.47 4.38
N GLY A 170 1.37 8.05 5.56
CA GLY A 170 1.35 9.49 5.76
C GLY A 170 2.31 10.19 4.80
N HIS A 171 3.53 9.69 4.64
CA HIS A 171 4.48 10.24 3.65
C HIS A 171 3.98 10.10 2.20
N LEU A 172 3.36 8.97 1.83
CA LEU A 172 2.78 8.82 0.48
C LEU A 172 1.65 9.82 0.23
N LEU A 173 0.75 9.98 1.20
CA LEU A 173 -0.40 10.90 1.11
C LEU A 173 0.03 12.37 1.13
N SER A 174 1.15 12.70 1.78
CA SER A 174 1.71 14.04 1.75
C SER A 174 2.24 14.44 0.37
N GLY A 175 2.57 13.50 -0.52
CA GLY A 175 3.00 13.81 -1.88
C GLY A 175 4.09 14.89 -1.93
N GLU A 176 3.85 15.96 -2.71
CA GLU A 176 4.78 17.09 -2.84
C GLU A 176 4.96 17.90 -1.54
N LEU A 177 3.95 17.93 -0.66
CA LEU A 177 4.04 18.60 0.65
C LEU A 177 5.12 18.00 1.54
N LEU A 178 5.46 16.71 1.33
CA LEU A 178 6.51 16.04 2.08
C LEU A 178 7.89 16.67 1.87
N ILE A 179 8.11 17.34 0.74
CA ILE A 179 9.38 18.02 0.41
C ILE A 179 9.26 19.51 0.69
N ALA A 180 8.08 20.09 0.48
CA ALA A 180 7.84 21.54 0.65
C ALA A 180 8.03 22.03 2.09
N VAL A 181 7.91 21.14 3.08
CA VAL A 181 8.08 21.48 4.50
C VAL A 181 9.15 20.58 5.10
N SER A 182 10.23 21.18 5.62
CA SER A 182 11.30 20.43 6.29
C SER A 182 10.87 19.95 7.68
N ASP A 183 11.29 18.72 8.05
CA ASP A 183 11.05 18.07 9.36
C ASP A 183 11.61 18.86 10.57
#